data_AF-V9IG97-F1
#
_entry.id   AF-V9IG97-F1
#
_cell.length_a   1.000
_cell.length_b   1.000
_cell.length_c   1.000
_cell.angle_alpha   90.00
_cell.angle_beta   90.00
_cell.angle_gamma   90.00
#
_symmetry.space_group_name_H-M   'P 1'
#
loop_
_entity.id
_entity.type
_entity.pdbx_description
1 polymer ?
#
loop_
_entity_poly.entity_id
_entity_poly.type
_entity_poly.pdbx_seq_one_letter_code
_entity_poly.pdbx_strand_id
1 'polypeptide(L)'
;MYLISRYIKQNTATTVIFSGEGADELAQGYIYFRDAPNPIEAHNESVRLLKDIYLYDGLRADRTTSAFSLELRVPFLDIQFTNYYLSLDPASRQPQGGIEKYLLRSAFNDTNLLPSNILWRHKEAFSDGVTSIKKSLFHVIHDIVNACISDEELQKAHSKFPHCTPKTKEALYYRKIFEKYYKGQAENFVPYFWMPRWVKGISDPSARFIIHYAADVKNNQKENEKRLKI
;
A
#
# COMPACT_ATOMS: atom_id res chain seq x y z
N MET A 1 -6.99 6.26 -6.89
CA MET A 1 -6.68 5.82 -8.27
C MET A 1 -7.88 5.89 -9.19
N TYR A 2 -9.01 5.22 -8.91
CA TYR A 2 -10.22 5.30 -9.75
C TYR A 2 -10.67 6.75 -10.10
N LEU A 3 -10.76 7.64 -9.10
CA LEU A 3 -11.19 9.03 -9.34
C LEU A 3 -10.20 9.85 -10.18
N ILE A 4 -8.89 9.63 -10.00
CA ILE A 4 -7.88 10.35 -10.80
C ILE A 4 -7.83 9.81 -12.23
N SER A 5 -8.02 8.51 -12.43
CA SER A 5 -8.18 7.91 -13.77
C SER A 5 -9.37 8.50 -14.50
N ARG A 6 -10.52 8.65 -13.82
CA ARG A 6 -11.70 9.33 -14.38
C ARG A 6 -11.38 10.76 -14.81
N TYR A 7 -10.69 11.49 -13.95
CA TYR A 7 -10.30 12.88 -14.22
C TYR A 7 -9.38 12.97 -15.45
N ILE A 8 -8.33 12.16 -15.53
CA ILE A 8 -7.42 12.12 -16.68
C ILE A 8 -8.19 11.87 -17.98
N LYS A 9 -9.08 10.87 -17.99
CA LYS A 9 -9.90 10.54 -19.16
C LYS A 9 -10.82 11.67 -19.61
N GLN A 10 -11.34 12.46 -18.67
CA GLN A 10 -12.28 13.55 -18.95
C GLN A 10 -11.61 14.87 -19.31
N ASN A 11 -10.37 15.09 -18.88
CA ASN A 11 -9.73 16.41 -18.92
C ASN A 11 -8.43 16.45 -19.74
N THR A 12 -7.97 15.31 -20.27
CA THR A 12 -6.71 15.23 -21.03
C THR A 12 -6.85 14.30 -22.22
N ALA A 13 -5.89 14.38 -23.16
CA ALA A 13 -5.75 13.42 -24.26
C ALA A 13 -4.88 12.19 -23.88
N THR A 14 -4.43 12.10 -22.62
CA THR A 14 -3.52 11.04 -22.17
C THR A 14 -4.22 9.69 -22.17
N THR A 15 -3.54 8.69 -22.74
CA THR A 15 -4.00 7.29 -22.75
C THR A 15 -3.06 6.39 -21.97
N VAL A 16 -1.75 6.57 -22.12
CA VAL A 16 -0.72 5.81 -21.40
C VAL A 16 -0.28 6.59 -20.17
N ILE A 17 -0.32 5.95 -19.01
CA ILE A 17 0.13 6.52 -17.73
C ILE A 17 1.15 5.61 -17.07
N PHE A 18 2.11 6.22 -16.39
CA PHE A 18 3.15 5.51 -15.65
C PHE A 18 2.86 5.55 -14.16
N SER A 19 3.17 4.47 -13.45
CA SER A 19 3.06 4.42 -12.00
C SER A 19 4.19 3.64 -11.33
N GLY A 20 4.31 3.83 -10.01
CA GLY A 20 5.44 3.35 -9.20
C GLY A 20 5.21 1.98 -8.55
N GLU A 21 4.07 1.33 -8.82
CA GLU A 21 3.71 0.02 -8.31
C GLU A 21 4.81 -1.02 -8.57
N GLY A 22 5.03 -1.89 -7.58
CA GLY A 22 6.14 -2.85 -7.57
C GLY A 22 7.39 -2.38 -6.87
N ALA A 23 7.60 -1.06 -6.72
CA ALA A 23 8.80 -0.53 -6.07
C ALA A 23 8.93 -0.96 -4.60
N ASP A 24 7.82 -0.98 -3.85
CA ASP A 24 7.84 -1.33 -2.43
C ASP A 24 8.02 -2.84 -2.22
N GLU A 25 7.43 -3.66 -3.09
CA GLU A 25 7.60 -5.12 -3.10
C GLU A 25 9.03 -5.53 -3.47
N LEU A 26 9.60 -4.89 -4.48
CA LEU A 26 10.93 -5.22 -5.01
C LEU A 26 12.06 -4.68 -4.12
N ALA A 27 11.95 -3.43 -3.67
CA ALA A 27 13.00 -2.72 -2.97
C ALA A 27 12.72 -2.54 -1.46
N GLN A 28 11.89 -3.42 -0.89
CA GLN A 28 11.66 -3.52 0.56
C GLN A 28 11.17 -2.19 1.17
N GLY A 29 10.22 -1.56 0.48
CA GLY A 29 9.74 -0.22 0.78
C GLY A 29 8.60 -0.15 1.80
N TYR A 30 7.98 -1.27 2.13
CA TYR A 30 7.03 -1.32 3.24
C TYR A 30 7.76 -1.17 4.58
N ILE A 31 7.21 -0.37 5.48
CA ILE A 31 7.87 -0.05 6.75
C ILE A 31 8.19 -1.28 7.61
N TYR A 32 7.39 -2.35 7.54
CA TYR A 32 7.66 -3.57 8.30
C TYR A 32 8.95 -4.29 7.87
N PHE A 33 9.55 -3.98 6.71
CA PHE A 33 10.87 -4.49 6.34
C PHE A 33 11.99 -4.03 7.28
N ARG A 34 11.78 -2.96 8.05
CA ARG A 34 12.71 -2.55 9.13
C ARG A 34 12.80 -3.60 10.24
N ASP A 35 11.75 -4.40 10.42
CA ASP A 35 11.65 -5.43 11.45
C ASP A 35 11.99 -6.84 10.91
N ALA A 36 12.55 -6.93 9.70
CA ALA A 36 12.96 -8.21 9.11
C ALA A 36 14.04 -8.89 9.98
N PRO A 37 13.92 -10.19 10.31
CA PRO A 37 14.88 -10.88 11.16
C PRO A 37 16.30 -10.94 10.57
N ASN A 38 16.39 -11.04 9.24
CA ASN A 38 17.64 -11.06 8.50
C ASN A 38 17.39 -10.76 7.01
N PRO A 39 18.45 -10.47 6.22
CA PRO A 39 18.31 -10.14 4.80
C PRO A 39 17.67 -11.23 3.92
N ILE A 40 17.83 -12.51 4.29
CA ILE A 40 17.25 -13.63 3.54
C ILE A 40 15.73 -13.67 3.72
N GLU A 41 15.24 -13.52 4.95
CA GLU A 41 13.82 -13.42 5.24
C GLU A 41 13.16 -12.23 4.53
N ALA A 42 13.86 -11.09 4.44
CA ALA A 42 13.39 -9.94 3.68
C ALA A 42 13.39 -10.17 2.16
N HIS A 43 14.38 -10.88 1.62
CA HIS A 43 14.36 -11.28 0.21
C HIS A 43 13.18 -12.21 -0.08
N ASN A 44 12.99 -13.25 0.74
CA ASN A 44 11.88 -14.20 0.59
C ASN A 44 10.52 -13.51 0.65
N GLU A 45 10.39 -12.50 1.53
CA GLU A 45 9.19 -11.68 1.60
C GLU A 45 9.00 -10.83 0.34
N SER A 46 10.06 -10.22 -0.20
CA SER A 46 10.00 -9.48 -1.48
C SER A 46 9.50 -10.39 -2.61
N VAL A 47 10.03 -11.62 -2.70
CA VAL A 47 9.61 -12.62 -3.70
C VAL A 47 8.15 -13.02 -3.51
N ARG A 48 7.70 -13.23 -2.28
CA ARG A 48 6.30 -13.54 -1.98
C ARG A 48 5.37 -12.40 -2.42
N LEU A 49 5.71 -11.16 -2.07
CA LEU A 49 4.92 -9.99 -2.44
C LEU A 49 4.82 -9.83 -3.95
N LEU A 50 5.93 -9.98 -4.67
CA LEU A 50 5.95 -9.93 -6.14
C LEU A 50 5.12 -11.06 -6.75
N LYS A 51 5.16 -12.27 -6.19
CA LYS A 51 4.33 -13.40 -6.64
C LYS A 51 2.83 -13.12 -6.47
N ASP A 52 2.46 -12.42 -5.39
CA ASP A 52 1.07 -12.16 -5.04
C ASP A 52 0.58 -10.78 -5.52
N ILE A 53 1.41 -9.99 -6.21
CA ILE A 53 1.11 -8.59 -6.59
C ILE A 53 -0.16 -8.47 -7.45
N TYR A 54 -0.44 -9.50 -8.26
CA TYR A 54 -1.63 -9.56 -9.11
C TYR A 54 -2.95 -9.66 -8.34
N LEU A 55 -2.91 -10.00 -7.05
CA LEU A 55 -4.08 -10.03 -6.15
C LEU A 55 -4.32 -8.68 -5.46
N TYR A 56 -3.28 -7.85 -5.36
CA TYR A 56 -3.28 -6.64 -4.51
C TYR A 56 -3.01 -5.38 -5.33
N ASP A 57 -1.82 -4.80 -5.22
CA ASP A 57 -1.44 -3.53 -5.83
C ASP A 57 -1.55 -3.57 -7.35
N GLY A 58 -1.16 -4.68 -7.98
CA GLY A 58 -1.35 -4.91 -9.42
C GLY A 58 -2.82 -4.93 -9.82
N LEU A 59 -3.69 -5.61 -9.04
CA LEU A 59 -5.13 -5.65 -9.29
C LEU A 59 -5.76 -4.27 -9.16
N ARG A 60 -5.45 -3.57 -8.06
CA ARG A 60 -5.93 -2.20 -7.80
C ARG A 60 -5.51 -1.28 -8.93
N ALA A 61 -4.24 -1.32 -9.32
CA ALA A 61 -3.69 -0.43 -10.30
C ALA A 61 -4.34 -0.65 -11.67
N ASP A 62 -4.32 -1.89 -12.17
CA ASP A 62 -4.94 -2.23 -13.45
C ASP A 62 -6.44 -1.93 -13.49
N ARG A 63 -7.23 -2.47 -12.54
CA ARG A 63 -8.70 -2.36 -12.63
C ARG A 63 -9.18 -0.93 -12.49
N THR A 64 -8.49 -0.09 -11.72
CA THR A 64 -8.90 1.30 -11.53
C THR A 64 -8.48 2.24 -12.66
N THR A 65 -7.48 1.88 -13.46
CA THR A 65 -7.09 2.64 -14.68
C THR A 65 -7.86 2.14 -15.90
N SER A 66 -7.98 0.82 -16.04
CA SER A 66 -8.70 0.17 -17.14
C SER A 66 -10.20 0.49 -17.13
N ALA A 67 -10.78 0.79 -15.96
CA ALA A 67 -12.15 1.32 -15.85
C ALA A 67 -12.40 2.62 -16.66
N PHE A 68 -11.34 3.32 -17.06
CA PHE A 68 -11.41 4.55 -17.86
C PHE A 68 -10.57 4.48 -19.13
N SER A 69 -10.29 3.26 -19.62
CA SER A 69 -9.51 3.01 -20.84
C SER A 69 -8.13 3.67 -20.83
N LEU A 70 -7.47 3.69 -19.66
CA LEU A 70 -6.09 4.14 -19.52
C LEU A 70 -5.17 2.93 -19.45
N GLU A 71 -4.11 2.93 -20.26
CA GLU A 71 -3.05 1.93 -20.25
C GLU A 71 -2.04 2.27 -19.16
N LEU A 72 -1.91 1.39 -18.17
CA LEU A 72 -0.94 1.53 -17.10
C LEU A 72 0.39 0.86 -17.48
N ARG A 73 1.50 1.57 -17.25
CA ARG A 73 2.87 1.02 -17.29
C ARG A 73 3.55 1.16 -15.94
N VAL A 74 4.22 0.09 -15.51
CA VAL A 74 4.82 -0.06 -14.18
C VAL A 74 6.30 -0.45 -14.30
N PRO A 75 7.22 0.50 -14.53
CA PRO A 75 8.62 0.21 -14.85
C PRO A 75 9.38 -0.58 -13.78
N PHE A 76 8.99 -0.47 -12.52
CA PHE A 76 9.58 -1.24 -11.42
C PHE A 76 9.33 -2.74 -11.53
N LEU A 77 8.35 -3.16 -12.32
CA LEU A 77 8.04 -4.56 -12.60
C LEU A 77 8.55 -5.01 -13.98
N ASP A 78 9.42 -4.23 -14.63
CA ASP A 78 10.14 -4.71 -15.79
C ASP A 78 10.92 -5.99 -15.43
N ILE A 79 10.88 -6.99 -16.31
CA ILE A 79 11.43 -8.32 -16.05
C ILE A 79 12.96 -8.24 -15.86
N GLN A 80 13.65 -7.44 -16.67
CA GLN A 80 15.11 -7.31 -16.59
C GLN A 80 15.51 -6.56 -15.33
N PHE A 81 14.82 -5.44 -15.03
CA PHE A 81 15.07 -4.68 -13.82
C PHE A 81 14.82 -5.49 -12.55
N THR A 82 13.68 -6.21 -12.49
CA THR A 82 13.30 -7.04 -11.35
C THR A 82 14.33 -8.16 -11.11
N ASN A 83 14.73 -8.86 -12.18
CA ASN A 83 15.72 -9.93 -12.09
C ASN A 83 17.09 -9.40 -11.65
N TYR A 84 17.52 -8.27 -12.22
CA TYR A 84 18.78 -7.62 -11.81
C TYR A 84 18.74 -7.24 -10.34
N TYR A 85 17.70 -6.51 -9.91
CA TYR A 85 17.61 -6.03 -8.53
C TYR A 85 17.54 -7.19 -7.53
N LEU A 86 16.77 -8.25 -7.82
CA LEU A 86 16.69 -9.44 -6.96
C LEU A 86 17.99 -10.26 -6.91
N SER A 87 18.84 -10.15 -7.93
CA SER A 87 20.16 -10.81 -7.97
C SER A 87 21.22 -10.14 -7.08
N LEU A 88 20.98 -8.88 -6.67
CA LEU A 88 21.89 -8.17 -5.76
C LEU A 88 21.88 -8.81 -4.37
N ASP A 89 23.03 -8.70 -3.69
CA ASP A 89 23.20 -9.15 -2.31
C ASP A 89 22.00 -8.72 -1.45
N PRO A 90 21.25 -9.68 -0.85
CA PRO A 90 20.10 -9.37 -0.01
C PRO A 90 20.40 -8.34 1.08
N ALA A 91 21.61 -8.33 1.65
CA ALA A 91 21.98 -7.36 2.68
C ALA A 91 22.02 -5.93 2.14
N SER A 92 22.49 -5.73 0.91
CA SER A 92 22.54 -4.40 0.28
C SER A 92 21.16 -3.79 0.02
N ARG A 93 20.11 -4.63 -0.10
CA ARG A 93 18.74 -4.20 -0.38
C ARG A 93 17.93 -3.83 0.87
N GLN A 94 18.43 -4.15 2.05
CA GLN A 94 17.77 -3.82 3.31
C GLN A 94 17.62 -2.30 3.52
N PRO A 95 16.58 -1.86 4.25
CA PRO A 95 16.54 -0.52 4.80
C PRO A 95 17.82 -0.20 5.58
N GLN A 96 18.38 1.00 5.42
CA GLN A 96 19.59 1.43 6.13
C GLN A 96 19.32 2.74 6.86
N GLY A 97 19.80 2.88 8.09
CA GLY A 97 19.61 4.09 8.90
C GLY A 97 18.14 4.45 9.12
N GLY A 98 17.23 3.47 9.12
CA GLY A 98 15.79 3.69 9.21
C GLY A 98 15.13 4.17 7.91
N ILE A 99 15.86 4.24 6.79
CA ILE A 99 15.33 4.65 5.48
C ILE A 99 15.10 3.41 4.62
N GLU A 100 13.84 3.20 4.22
CA GLU A 100 13.46 2.17 3.27
C GLU A 100 13.90 2.48 1.83
N LYS A 101 14.08 1.46 0.99
CA LYS A 101 14.56 1.60 -0.40
C LYS A 101 15.90 2.35 -0.50
N TYR A 102 16.75 2.22 0.51
CA TYR A 102 18.00 2.98 0.62
C TYR A 102 18.87 2.83 -0.63
N LEU A 103 19.15 1.60 -1.07
CA LEU A 103 19.95 1.33 -2.27
C LEU A 103 19.38 2.02 -3.52
N LEU A 104 18.07 1.91 -3.73
CA LEU A 104 17.38 2.55 -4.85
C LEU A 104 17.51 4.07 -4.78
N ARG A 105 17.33 4.69 -3.60
CA ARG A 105 17.48 6.14 -3.40
C ARG A 105 18.92 6.59 -3.66
N SER A 106 19.90 5.86 -3.13
CA SER A 106 21.32 6.14 -3.30
C SER A 106 21.73 6.15 -4.77
N ALA A 107 21.18 5.25 -5.59
CA ALA A 107 21.45 5.20 -7.03
C ALA A 107 21.06 6.50 -7.78
N PHE A 108 20.18 7.33 -7.21
CA PHE A 108 19.76 8.60 -7.80
C PHE A 108 20.30 9.84 -7.07
N ASN A 109 21.07 9.70 -5.98
CA ASN A 109 21.47 10.83 -5.11
C ASN A 109 22.20 11.94 -5.86
N ASP A 110 23.11 11.59 -6.75
CA ASP A 110 23.98 12.55 -7.44
C ASP A 110 23.51 12.85 -8.88
N THR A 111 22.28 12.45 -9.22
CA THR A 111 21.73 12.62 -10.58
C THR A 111 21.00 13.96 -10.78
N ASN A 112 20.70 14.68 -9.70
CA ASN A 112 19.81 15.84 -9.68
C ASN A 112 18.41 15.60 -10.28
N LEU A 113 17.98 14.33 -10.39
CA LEU A 113 16.67 13.98 -10.94
C LEU A 113 15.52 14.41 -10.01
N LEU A 114 15.74 14.38 -8.69
CA LEU A 114 14.77 14.75 -7.68
C LEU A 114 15.40 15.68 -6.62
N PRO A 115 14.64 16.63 -6.05
CA PRO A 115 15.08 17.37 -4.88
C PRO A 115 15.43 16.43 -3.72
N SER A 116 16.49 16.74 -2.97
CA SER A 116 16.99 15.89 -1.87
C SER A 116 15.91 15.59 -0.81
N ASN A 117 15.06 16.58 -0.50
CA ASN A 117 13.96 16.39 0.44
C ASN A 117 12.86 15.43 -0.04
N ILE A 118 12.76 15.17 -1.35
CA ILE A 118 11.86 14.17 -1.93
C ILE A 118 12.58 12.81 -2.00
N LEU A 119 13.83 12.81 -2.48
CA LEU A 119 14.63 11.59 -2.62
C LEU A 119 14.83 10.84 -1.30
N TRP A 120 14.98 11.57 -0.19
CA TRP A 120 15.20 11.00 1.14
C TRP A 120 13.96 11.06 2.04
N ARG A 121 12.79 11.39 1.48
CA ARG A 121 11.53 11.43 2.23
C ARG A 121 11.11 10.04 2.68
N HIS A 122 10.74 9.93 3.96
CA HIS A 122 10.15 8.70 4.51
C HIS A 122 8.86 8.32 3.80
N LYS A 123 8.63 7.00 3.72
CA LYS A 123 7.42 6.38 3.20
C LYS A 123 6.19 6.85 3.97
N GLU A 124 5.19 7.30 3.23
CA GLU A 124 3.83 7.53 3.73
C GLU A 124 2.87 6.59 3.01
N ALA A 125 1.89 6.06 3.76
CA ALA A 125 0.86 5.21 3.19
C ALA A 125 -0.09 6.02 2.29
N PHE A 126 -0.56 5.39 1.21
CA PHE A 126 -1.42 6.06 0.21
C PHE A 126 -2.70 6.62 0.84
N SER A 127 -3.31 5.93 1.82
CA SER A 127 -4.54 6.39 2.49
C SER A 127 -4.36 7.67 3.30
N ASP A 128 -3.16 7.92 3.79
CA ASP A 128 -2.88 9.02 4.70
C ASP A 128 -2.37 10.25 3.94
N GLY A 129 -1.68 10.03 2.81
CA GLY A 129 -1.18 11.09 1.93
C GLY A 129 -2.21 11.74 1.00
N VAL A 130 -3.45 11.24 0.90
CA VAL A 130 -4.46 11.69 -0.09
C VAL A 130 -5.53 12.63 0.44
N THR A 131 -5.50 12.98 1.73
CA THR A 131 -6.57 13.77 2.35
C THR A 131 -6.08 14.94 3.19
N SER A 132 -7.00 15.88 3.45
CA SER A 132 -6.78 17.02 4.33
C SER A 132 -6.26 16.59 5.70
N ILE A 133 -5.36 17.38 6.25
CA ILE A 133 -4.80 17.26 7.61
C ILE A 133 -5.93 17.20 8.67
N LYS A 134 -7.10 17.81 8.38
CA LYS A 134 -8.21 17.90 9.34
C LYS A 134 -9.00 16.59 9.52
N LYS A 135 -9.16 15.79 8.46
CA LYS A 135 -9.91 14.53 8.51
C LYS A 135 -9.42 13.61 7.40
N SER A 136 -8.78 12.52 7.78
CA SER A 136 -8.27 11.55 6.81
C SER A 136 -9.41 10.77 6.14
N LEU A 137 -9.14 10.24 4.95
CA LEU A 137 -10.08 9.37 4.22
C LEU A 137 -10.55 8.20 5.09
N PHE A 138 -9.64 7.67 5.91
CA PHE A 138 -9.94 6.62 6.86
C PHE A 138 -11.07 6.99 7.82
N HIS A 139 -11.01 8.16 8.46
CA HIS A 139 -12.06 8.60 9.38
C HIS A 139 -13.40 8.81 8.66
N VAL A 140 -13.38 9.33 7.43
CA VAL A 140 -14.59 9.46 6.61
C VAL A 140 -15.23 8.11 6.32
N ILE A 141 -14.43 7.13 5.89
CA ILE A 141 -14.91 5.77 5.62
C ILE A 141 -15.44 5.13 6.92
N HIS A 142 -14.71 5.27 8.02
CA HIS A 142 -15.07 4.71 9.31
C HIS A 142 -16.44 5.23 9.78
N ASP A 143 -16.69 6.54 9.67
CA ASP A 143 -17.98 7.14 10.04
C ASP A 143 -19.13 6.60 9.19
N ILE A 144 -18.94 6.50 7.87
CA ILE A 144 -19.94 5.95 6.94
C ILE A 144 -20.25 4.50 7.29
N VAL A 145 -19.20 3.69 7.50
CA VAL A 145 -19.33 2.26 7.76
C VAL A 145 -19.99 1.99 9.11
N ASN A 146 -19.63 2.75 10.15
CA ASN A 146 -20.23 2.61 11.49
C ASN A 146 -21.73 2.88 11.49
N ALA A 147 -22.21 3.77 10.62
CA ALA A 147 -23.64 4.01 10.43
C ALA A 147 -24.34 2.87 9.64
N CYS A 148 -23.59 2.09 8.86
CA CYS A 148 -24.12 1.05 7.97
C CYS A 148 -24.05 -0.37 8.54
N ILE A 149 -23.16 -0.64 9.50
CA ILE A 149 -22.86 -1.98 10.03
C ILE A 149 -22.94 -1.97 11.56
N SER A 150 -23.86 -2.74 12.12
CA SER A 150 -23.97 -2.91 13.58
C SER A 150 -22.91 -3.87 14.13
N ASP A 151 -22.63 -3.78 15.43
CA ASP A 151 -21.72 -4.71 16.11
C ASP A 151 -22.24 -6.14 16.11
N GLU A 152 -23.56 -6.33 16.19
CA GLU A 152 -24.22 -7.63 16.09
C GLU A 152 -24.01 -8.28 14.71
N GLU A 153 -24.08 -7.50 13.63
CA GLU A 153 -23.76 -7.99 12.29
C GLU A 153 -22.31 -8.46 12.20
N LEU A 154 -21.38 -7.72 12.80
CA LEU A 154 -19.97 -8.10 12.83
C LEU A 154 -19.73 -9.38 13.63
N GLN A 155 -20.38 -9.54 14.79
CA GLN A 155 -20.31 -10.76 15.59
C GLN A 155 -20.79 -12.00 14.81
N LYS A 156 -21.81 -11.84 13.97
CA LYS A 156 -22.38 -12.91 13.12
C LYS A 156 -21.63 -13.09 11.79
N ALA A 157 -20.58 -12.32 11.52
CA ALA A 157 -19.87 -12.34 10.25
C ALA A 157 -19.27 -13.73 9.93
N HIS A 158 -18.77 -14.46 10.94
CA HIS A 158 -18.17 -15.78 10.72
C HIS A 158 -19.18 -16.80 10.17
N SER A 159 -20.44 -16.73 10.62
CA SER A 159 -21.47 -17.69 10.21
C SER A 159 -21.90 -17.42 8.77
N LYS A 160 -21.90 -16.14 8.35
CA LYS A 160 -22.29 -15.73 7.00
C LYS A 160 -21.15 -15.78 5.98
N PHE A 161 -19.93 -15.49 6.43
CA PHE A 161 -18.73 -15.38 5.62
C PHE A 161 -17.58 -16.18 6.28
N PRO A 162 -17.62 -17.51 6.21
CA PRO A 162 -16.64 -18.37 6.89
C PRO A 162 -15.24 -18.26 6.27
N HIS A 163 -15.14 -18.12 4.95
CA HIS A 163 -13.87 -17.83 4.28
C HIS A 163 -13.47 -16.38 4.43
N CYS A 164 -12.21 -16.12 4.80
CA CYS A 164 -11.67 -14.77 5.06
C CYS A 164 -12.66 -13.90 5.85
N THR A 165 -13.09 -14.39 7.02
CA THR A 165 -14.09 -13.69 7.84
C THR A 165 -13.66 -12.26 8.15
N PRO A 166 -14.49 -11.25 7.83
CA PRO A 166 -14.23 -9.87 8.20
C PRO A 166 -14.12 -9.68 9.71
N LYS A 167 -13.04 -9.02 10.16
CA LYS A 167 -12.78 -8.73 11.58
C LYS A 167 -13.12 -7.29 11.99
N THR A 168 -13.45 -6.44 11.02
CA THR A 168 -13.82 -5.04 11.24
C THR A 168 -15.11 -4.71 10.50
N LYS A 169 -15.84 -3.69 10.95
CA LYS A 169 -17.04 -3.19 10.25
C LYS A 169 -16.72 -2.78 8.82
N GLU A 170 -15.54 -2.20 8.58
CA GLU A 170 -15.09 -1.78 7.26
C GLU A 170 -14.89 -2.98 6.32
N ALA A 171 -14.18 -4.02 6.77
CA ALA A 171 -14.02 -5.24 6.02
C ALA A 171 -15.38 -5.91 5.74
N LEU A 172 -16.31 -5.88 6.70
CA LEU A 172 -17.65 -6.45 6.54
C LEU A 172 -18.48 -5.67 5.51
N TYR A 173 -18.40 -4.34 5.54
CA TYR A 173 -19.04 -3.48 4.55
C TYR A 173 -18.55 -3.79 3.14
N TYR A 174 -17.24 -3.87 2.92
CA TYR A 174 -16.67 -4.25 1.63
C TYR A 174 -17.06 -5.66 1.21
N ARG A 175 -17.07 -6.62 2.16
CA ARG A 175 -17.50 -8.01 1.88
C ARG A 175 -18.97 -8.06 1.43
N LYS A 176 -19.87 -7.29 2.06
CA LYS A 176 -21.28 -7.21 1.64
C LYS A 176 -21.43 -6.66 0.23
N ILE A 177 -20.63 -5.64 -0.13
CA ILE A 177 -20.61 -5.09 -1.49
C ILE A 177 -20.07 -6.13 -2.48
N PHE A 178 -18.96 -6.80 -2.16
CA PHE A 178 -18.38 -7.84 -2.99
C PHE A 178 -19.39 -8.96 -3.26
N GLU A 179 -20.04 -9.49 -2.23
CA GLU A 179 -21.02 -10.59 -2.34
C GLU A 179 -22.30 -10.18 -3.07
N LYS A 180 -22.62 -8.88 -3.11
CA LYS A 180 -23.72 -8.35 -3.94
C LYS A 180 -23.42 -8.49 -5.43
N TYR A 181 -22.18 -8.30 -5.86
CA TYR A 181 -21.79 -8.32 -7.28
C TYR A 181 -21.15 -9.65 -7.72
N TYR A 182 -20.52 -10.37 -6.81
CA TYR A 182 -19.74 -11.59 -7.06
C TYR A 182 -20.11 -12.70 -6.06
N LYS A 183 -21.42 -12.93 -5.90
CA LYS A 183 -21.99 -13.87 -4.92
C LYS A 183 -21.26 -15.22 -4.94
N GLY A 184 -20.72 -15.63 -3.79
CA GLY A 184 -20.06 -16.92 -3.61
C GLY A 184 -18.68 -17.06 -4.25
N GLN A 185 -18.09 -15.96 -4.76
CA GLN A 185 -16.78 -16.00 -5.44
C GLN A 185 -15.61 -15.60 -4.53
N ALA A 186 -15.84 -15.39 -3.23
CA ALA A 186 -14.81 -14.90 -2.32
C ALA A 186 -13.60 -15.85 -2.24
N GLU A 187 -13.83 -17.16 -2.20
CA GLU A 187 -12.77 -18.17 -2.19
C GLU A 187 -11.94 -18.19 -3.47
N ASN A 188 -12.58 -17.87 -4.61
CA ASN A 188 -11.92 -17.87 -5.92
C ASN A 188 -11.09 -16.59 -6.16
N PHE A 189 -11.55 -15.44 -5.68
CA PHE A 189 -10.92 -14.15 -5.97
C PHE A 189 -10.08 -13.59 -4.82
N VAL A 190 -10.32 -14.02 -3.58
CA VAL A 190 -9.62 -13.52 -2.39
C VAL A 190 -9.11 -14.73 -1.60
N PRO A 191 -7.95 -15.31 -1.97
CA PRO A 191 -7.48 -16.53 -1.32
C PRO A 191 -7.13 -16.30 0.15
N TYR A 192 -6.61 -15.13 0.50
CA TYR A 192 -6.31 -14.73 1.87
C TYR A 192 -6.24 -13.20 2.00
N PHE A 193 -6.23 -12.67 3.23
CA PHE A 193 -5.93 -11.26 3.47
C PHE A 193 -4.42 -11.03 3.55
N TRP A 194 -3.91 -10.12 2.74
CA TRP A 194 -2.55 -9.63 2.91
C TRP A 194 -2.35 -9.06 4.32
N MET A 195 -1.26 -9.45 4.98
CA MET A 195 -0.87 -8.96 6.29
C MET A 195 0.63 -8.70 6.34
N PRO A 196 1.09 -7.62 7.02
CA PRO A 196 2.52 -7.35 7.17
C PRO A 196 3.19 -8.44 8.02
N ARG A 197 4.39 -8.87 7.62
CA ARG A 197 5.20 -9.79 8.43
C ARG A 197 5.85 -9.06 9.60
N TRP A 198 6.25 -9.84 10.61
CA TRP A 198 7.07 -9.42 11.76
C TRP A 198 6.44 -8.37 12.70
N VAL A 199 5.26 -7.83 12.37
CA VAL A 199 4.52 -6.93 13.25
C VAL A 199 3.53 -7.69 14.13
N LYS A 200 3.62 -7.49 15.45
CA LYS A 200 2.69 -8.09 16.42
C LYS A 200 1.45 -7.22 16.62
N GLY A 201 0.31 -7.85 16.89
CA GLY A 201 -0.93 -7.16 17.30
C GLY A 201 -1.70 -6.48 16.17
N ILE A 202 -1.31 -6.69 14.90
CA ILE A 202 -2.03 -6.14 13.74
C ILE A 202 -3.05 -7.16 13.25
N SER A 203 -4.33 -6.78 13.28
CA SER A 203 -5.45 -7.57 12.77
C SER A 203 -6.07 -6.97 11.50
N ASP A 204 -5.59 -5.79 11.10
CA ASP A 204 -6.08 -5.01 9.97
C ASP A 204 -5.05 -4.95 8.83
N PRO A 205 -5.45 -5.21 7.57
CA PRO A 205 -4.54 -5.30 6.44
C PRO A 205 -4.06 -3.93 5.91
N SER A 206 -4.51 -2.80 6.46
CA SER A 206 -4.12 -1.48 5.94
C SER A 206 -2.70 -1.05 6.29
N ALA A 207 -1.99 -1.80 7.14
CA ALA A 207 -0.66 -1.48 7.68
C ALA A 207 -0.54 -0.15 8.45
N ARG A 208 -1.64 0.61 8.60
CA ARG A 208 -1.69 1.92 9.27
C ARG A 208 -1.33 1.88 10.75
N PHE A 209 -1.64 0.77 11.43
CA PHE A 209 -1.44 0.63 12.87
C PHE A 209 -0.03 0.13 13.23
N ILE A 210 0.88 0.00 12.26
CA ILE A 210 2.28 -0.34 12.54
C ILE A 210 2.94 0.87 13.22
N ILE A 211 3.57 0.63 14.38
CA ILE A 211 4.09 1.65 15.31
C ILE A 211 5.02 2.66 14.61
N HIS A 212 5.83 2.19 13.67
CA HIS A 212 6.78 3.01 12.92
C HIS A 212 6.09 4.10 12.06
N TYR A 213 4.89 3.84 11.50
CA TYR A 213 4.11 4.89 10.83
C TYR A 213 3.65 5.97 11.82
N ALA A 214 3.28 5.58 13.05
CA ALA A 214 2.78 6.51 14.06
C ALA A 214 3.89 7.40 14.69
N ALA A 215 5.12 6.90 14.76
CA ALA A 215 6.27 7.66 15.25
C ALA A 215 6.67 8.77 14.26
N ASP A 216 6.70 8.46 12.97
CA ASP A 216 7.07 9.40 11.91
C ASP A 216 6.00 10.51 11.74
N VAL A 217 4.70 10.21 11.91
CA VAL A 217 3.64 11.24 11.93
C VAL A 217 3.85 12.26 13.05
N LYS A 218 4.25 11.82 14.26
CA LYS A 218 4.53 12.73 15.38
C LYS A 218 5.75 13.61 15.14
N ASN A 219 6.78 13.08 14.46
CA ASN A 219 7.98 13.85 14.12
C ASN A 219 7.72 14.83 12.98
N ASN A 220 7.03 14.40 11.92
CA ASN A 220 6.63 15.25 10.78
C ASN A 220 5.67 16.38 11.20
N GLN A 221 4.74 16.11 12.14
CA GLN A 221 3.88 17.16 12.70
C GLN A 221 4.70 18.21 13.46
N LYS A 222 5.67 17.79 14.29
CA LYS A 222 6.57 18.72 15.00
C LYS A 222 7.45 19.55 14.08
N GLU A 223 7.93 18.97 12.97
CA GLU A 223 8.73 19.71 11.98
C GLU A 223 7.89 20.70 11.17
N ASN A 224 6.67 20.32 10.79
CA ASN A 224 5.74 21.22 10.09
C ASN A 224 5.25 22.37 10.98
N GLU A 225 5.00 22.11 12.27
CA GLU A 225 4.68 23.15 13.26
C GLU A 225 5.84 24.14 13.48
N LYS A 226 7.09 23.68 13.37
CA LYS A 226 8.27 24.57 13.39
C LYS A 226 8.39 25.42 12.12
N ARG A 227 8.04 24.87 10.95
CA ARG A 227 8.06 25.61 9.67
C ARG A 227 6.96 26.67 9.55
N LEU A 228 5.82 26.48 10.22
CA LEU A 228 4.73 27.45 10.25
C LEU A 228 4.94 28.60 11.26
N LYS A 229 6.03 28.57 12.04
CA LYS A 229 6.40 29.58 13.05
C LYS A 229 7.55 30.50 12.59
N ILE A 230 7.97 30.43 11.34
CA ILE A 230 8.92 31.33 10.67
C ILE A 230 8.16 32.05 9.56
#